data_AF-A0A1G2DJH9-F1
#
_entry.id   AF-A0A1G2DJH9-F1
#
_cell.length_a   1.000
_cell.length_b   1.000
_cell.length_c   1.000
_cell.angle_alpha   90.00
_cell.angle_beta   90.00
_cell.angle_gamma   90.00
#
_symmetry.space_group_name_H-M   'P 1'
#
loop_
_entity.id
_entity.type
_entity.pdbx_description
1 polymer ?
#
loop_
_entity_poly.entity_id
_entity_poly.type
_entity_poly.pdbx_seq_one_letter_code
_entity_poly.pdbx_strand_id
1 'polypeptide(L)'
;MEKFSFLAVAVVGLLIFPAGLAFAASAQLTATSTGPVILGQEVAIELFLDTAGKAVNALSGEVKISFSGDIELQASSDDVTISRIHDGDSIVGAWLVKAKSDDTRRVNFSGIIPGGVTTAHGKIMTLYVVPRYSGVLRLTMTGTTFEHTLLGEAEQLSSNEIAFPVGVFTGAETPALAPEDITPPQDIRAVIYQSEGMFDGQPFIIIHAKDAESGIATYELLETGERYPDETLKNDRGLTWRLIDNLAPLVSSANSGYIYVRVTDREGNASVVEVNRPVQLSPENGQSLFNKWLISFILIVAAGLFLLLWGRKRKRHAQ
;
A
#
# COMPACT_ATOMS: atom_id res chain seq x y z
N MET A 1 20.65 -61.46 26.34
CA MET A 1 19.25 -61.18 25.94
C MET A 1 18.84 -59.73 26.24
N GLU A 2 19.72 -58.73 26.10
CA GLU A 2 19.40 -57.33 26.47
C GLU A 2 19.34 -56.33 25.31
N LYS A 3 19.67 -56.72 24.07
CA LYS A 3 19.74 -55.79 22.93
C LYS A 3 18.42 -55.61 22.17
N PHE A 4 17.37 -56.36 22.52
CA PHE A 4 16.07 -56.32 21.81
C PHE A 4 15.06 -55.34 22.40
N SER A 5 15.29 -54.80 23.61
CA SER A 5 14.30 -53.93 24.28
C SER A 5 14.36 -52.45 23.86
N PHE A 6 15.52 -51.96 23.40
CA PHE A 6 15.65 -50.55 22.98
C PHE A 6 15.07 -50.27 21.59
N LEU A 7 15.09 -51.25 20.69
CA LEU A 7 14.59 -51.09 19.32
C LEU A 7 13.05 -51.04 19.28
N ALA A 8 12.38 -51.80 20.15
CA ALA A 8 10.92 -51.80 20.23
C ALA A 8 10.34 -50.48 20.77
N VAL A 9 11.03 -49.83 21.71
CA VAL A 9 10.59 -48.53 22.27
C VAL A 9 10.77 -47.39 21.25
N ALA A 10 11.82 -47.42 20.43
CA ALA A 10 12.03 -46.43 19.37
C ALA A 10 10.99 -46.53 18.24
N VAL A 11 10.55 -47.75 17.88
CA VAL A 11 9.54 -47.96 16.83
C VAL A 11 8.13 -47.59 17.29
N VAL A 12 7.79 -47.81 18.58
CA VAL A 12 6.50 -47.39 19.13
C VAL A 12 6.44 -45.86 19.35
N GLY A 13 7.57 -45.22 19.70
CA GLY A 13 7.65 -43.77 19.79
C GLY A 13 7.42 -43.04 18.45
N LEU A 14 7.82 -43.66 17.33
CA LEU A 14 7.64 -43.09 15.99
C LEU A 14 6.19 -43.21 15.46
N LEU A 15 5.39 -44.13 16.01
CA LEU A 15 3.98 -44.33 15.62
C LEU A 15 2.98 -43.50 16.44
N ILE A 16 3.43 -42.82 17.49
CA ILE A 16 2.58 -42.00 18.38
C ILE A 16 2.82 -40.50 18.19
N PHE A 17 3.77 -40.07 17.34
CA PHE A 17 3.71 -38.72 16.82
C PHE A 17 2.62 -38.68 15.76
N PRO A 18 1.44 -38.07 16.01
CA PRO A 18 0.56 -37.75 14.91
C PRO A 18 1.39 -36.88 13.98
N ALA A 19 1.72 -37.39 12.81
CA ALA A 19 2.07 -36.57 11.67
C ALA A 19 0.81 -35.74 11.40
N GLY A 20 0.64 -34.67 12.19
CA GLY A 20 -0.39 -33.68 11.97
C GLY A 20 -0.17 -33.23 10.55
N LEU A 21 -1.12 -33.55 9.69
CA LEU A 21 -1.17 -32.99 8.35
C LEU A 21 -1.29 -31.48 8.57
N ALA A 22 -0.15 -30.80 8.57
CA ALA A 22 -0.10 -29.36 8.55
C ALA A 22 -0.57 -28.97 7.16
N PHE A 23 -1.88 -28.79 7.02
CA PHE A 23 -2.45 -28.13 5.86
C PHE A 23 -1.98 -26.69 5.95
N ALA A 24 -1.00 -26.34 5.12
CA ALA A 24 -0.63 -24.96 4.91
C ALA A 24 -1.84 -24.27 4.29
N ALA A 25 -2.55 -23.48 5.09
CA ALA A 25 -3.60 -22.62 4.56
C ALA A 25 -2.91 -21.55 3.72
N SER A 26 -3.27 -21.47 2.44
CA SER A 26 -2.71 -20.50 1.50
C SER A 26 -3.60 -19.27 1.45
N ALA A 27 -3.00 -18.09 1.32
CA ALA A 27 -3.74 -16.87 1.10
C ALA A 27 -4.58 -16.95 -0.18
N GLN A 28 -5.73 -16.28 -0.17
CA GLN A 28 -6.72 -16.36 -1.25
C GLN A 28 -7.45 -15.03 -1.47
N LEU A 29 -7.89 -14.83 -2.71
CA LEU A 29 -8.79 -13.74 -3.08
C LEU A 29 -10.22 -14.26 -3.14
N THR A 30 -11.15 -13.49 -2.60
CA THR A 30 -12.58 -13.77 -2.67
C THR A 30 -13.33 -12.52 -3.09
N ALA A 31 -14.57 -12.68 -3.57
CA ALA A 31 -15.40 -11.57 -3.97
C ALA A 31 -16.85 -11.81 -3.56
N THR A 32 -17.57 -10.74 -3.22
CA THR A 32 -18.98 -10.79 -2.85
C THR A 32 -19.72 -9.64 -3.51
N SER A 33 -20.97 -9.87 -3.92
CA SER A 33 -21.85 -8.82 -4.43
C SER A 33 -22.67 -8.23 -3.29
N THR A 34 -22.80 -6.91 -3.25
CA THR A 34 -23.63 -6.20 -2.26
C THR A 34 -25.13 -6.41 -2.44
N GLY A 35 -25.55 -6.94 -3.59
CA GLY A 35 -26.94 -7.24 -3.92
C GLY A 35 -27.08 -8.21 -5.09
N PRO A 36 -28.31 -8.49 -5.54
CA PRO A 36 -28.53 -9.25 -6.76
C PRO A 36 -27.92 -8.51 -7.96
N VAL A 37 -27.24 -9.24 -8.84
CA VAL A 37 -26.71 -8.68 -10.08
C VAL A 37 -27.85 -8.60 -11.10
N ILE A 38 -28.24 -7.38 -11.45
CA ILE A 38 -29.39 -7.12 -12.32
C ILE A 38 -28.92 -6.52 -13.64
N LEU A 39 -29.54 -6.98 -14.73
CA LEU A 39 -29.30 -6.48 -16.08
C LEU A 39 -29.41 -4.95 -16.16
N GLY A 40 -28.39 -4.30 -16.71
CA GLY A 40 -28.36 -2.86 -16.97
C GLY A 40 -28.19 -1.97 -15.73
N GLN A 41 -28.14 -2.55 -14.54
CA GLN A 41 -27.91 -1.83 -13.29
C GLN A 41 -26.45 -1.92 -12.87
N GLU A 42 -25.95 -0.86 -12.25
CA GLU A 42 -24.64 -0.89 -11.59
C GLU A 42 -24.75 -1.73 -10.31
N VAL A 43 -23.86 -2.71 -10.16
CA VAL A 43 -23.72 -3.51 -8.94
C VAL A 43 -22.31 -3.40 -8.40
N ALA A 44 -22.19 -3.29 -7.07
CA ALA A 44 -20.92 -3.28 -6.39
C ALA A 44 -20.48 -4.71 -6.04
N ILE A 45 -19.33 -5.11 -6.57
CA ILE A 45 -18.64 -6.36 -6.26
C ILE A 45 -17.39 -6.03 -5.45
N GLU A 46 -17.37 -6.47 -4.21
CA GLU A 46 -16.28 -6.23 -3.27
C GLU A 46 -15.26 -7.37 -3.34
N LEU A 47 -13.98 -7.03 -3.44
CA LEU A 47 -12.85 -7.95 -3.47
C LEU A 47 -12.16 -7.98 -2.11
N PHE A 48 -11.88 -9.18 -1.60
CA PHE A 48 -11.27 -9.39 -0.28
C PHE A 48 -10.05 -10.30 -0.34
N LEU A 49 -9.10 -10.04 0.56
CA LEU A 49 -7.95 -10.89 0.88
C LEU A 49 -8.25 -11.68 2.16
N ASP A 50 -8.02 -12.98 2.10
CA ASP A 50 -7.84 -13.85 3.27
C ASP A 50 -6.36 -14.26 3.30
N THR A 51 -5.64 -13.86 4.34
CA THR A 51 -4.21 -14.14 4.50
C THR A 51 -3.94 -15.51 5.10
N ALA A 52 -4.98 -16.30 5.39
CA ALA A 52 -4.86 -17.64 5.96
C ALA A 52 -4.04 -17.67 7.27
N GLY A 53 -4.11 -16.58 8.04
CA GLY A 53 -3.38 -16.41 9.30
C GLY A 53 -1.95 -15.91 9.17
N LYS A 54 -1.44 -15.68 7.95
CA LYS A 54 -0.12 -15.09 7.72
C LYS A 54 -0.16 -13.57 7.76
N ALA A 55 0.97 -12.94 8.08
CA ALA A 55 1.13 -11.49 7.99
C ALA A 55 1.63 -11.12 6.58
N VAL A 56 0.88 -10.28 5.88
CA VAL A 56 1.15 -9.86 4.49
C VAL A 56 1.44 -8.37 4.45
N ASN A 57 2.50 -7.95 3.75
CA ASN A 57 2.89 -6.54 3.64
C ASN A 57 2.71 -5.94 2.24
N ALA A 58 2.51 -6.77 1.22
CA ALA A 58 2.23 -6.32 -0.13
C ALA A 58 1.45 -7.40 -0.87
N LEU A 59 0.71 -6.97 -1.90
CA LEU A 59 -0.04 -7.86 -2.76
C LEU A 59 -0.04 -7.31 -4.18
N SER A 60 -0.09 -8.24 -5.13
CA SER A 60 -0.30 -7.97 -6.55
C SER A 60 -1.35 -8.93 -7.07
N GLY A 61 -2.19 -8.51 -7.99
CA GLY A 61 -3.25 -9.35 -8.53
C GLY A 61 -3.83 -8.88 -9.85
N GLU A 62 -4.57 -9.79 -10.46
CA GLU A 62 -5.35 -9.58 -11.67
C GLU A 62 -6.76 -10.13 -11.43
N VAL A 63 -7.78 -9.32 -11.70
CA VAL A 63 -9.17 -9.78 -11.82
C VAL A 63 -9.53 -9.79 -13.30
N LYS A 64 -9.88 -10.96 -13.83
CA LYS A 64 -10.48 -11.10 -15.16
C LYS A 64 -11.97 -11.25 -15.05
N ILE A 65 -12.70 -10.43 -15.79
CA ILE A 65 -14.15 -10.50 -15.85
C ILE A 65 -14.55 -11.16 -17.16
N SER A 66 -15.30 -12.24 -17.06
CA SER A 66 -15.90 -12.94 -18.19
C SER A 66 -17.40 -13.07 -18.01
N PHE A 67 -18.11 -13.25 -19.11
CA PHE A 67 -19.55 -13.37 -19.12
C PHE A 67 -19.96 -14.58 -19.96
N SER A 68 -20.88 -15.39 -19.45
CA SER A 68 -21.48 -16.51 -20.19
C SER A 68 -23.00 -16.39 -20.14
N GLY A 69 -23.64 -16.15 -21.29
CA GLY A 69 -25.10 -15.98 -21.41
C GLY A 69 -25.72 -16.86 -22.48
N ASP A 70 -27.06 -16.87 -22.52
CA ASP A 70 -27.87 -17.74 -23.39
C ASP A 70 -27.87 -17.32 -24.87
N ILE A 71 -27.33 -16.14 -25.18
CA ILE A 71 -27.22 -15.66 -26.55
C ILE A 71 -25.80 -15.93 -27.03
N GLU A 72 -25.68 -16.87 -27.96
CA GLU A 72 -24.49 -17.23 -28.75
C GLU A 72 -23.96 -16.07 -29.65
N LEU A 73 -24.36 -14.83 -29.36
CA LEU A 73 -23.77 -13.61 -29.92
C LEU A 73 -22.49 -13.32 -29.14
N GLN A 74 -21.47 -14.09 -29.54
CA GLN A 74 -20.04 -13.80 -29.53
C GLN A 74 -19.65 -12.55 -28.74
N ALA A 75 -19.01 -12.76 -27.59
CA ALA A 75 -17.73 -12.16 -27.17
C ALA A 75 -17.42 -10.73 -27.70
N SER A 76 -18.42 -9.86 -27.74
CA SER A 76 -18.25 -8.45 -28.06
C SER A 76 -17.74 -7.78 -26.81
N SER A 77 -16.86 -6.79 -26.92
CA SER A 77 -16.29 -6.05 -25.78
C SER A 77 -17.35 -5.41 -24.86
N ASP A 78 -18.62 -5.36 -25.28
CA ASP A 78 -19.70 -4.61 -24.62
C ASP A 78 -20.56 -5.38 -23.60
N ASP A 79 -20.37 -6.68 -23.36
CA ASP A 79 -21.26 -7.47 -22.49
C ASP A 79 -21.30 -7.02 -21.02
N VAL A 80 -20.18 -6.48 -20.53
CA VAL A 80 -20.01 -5.99 -19.16
C VAL A 80 -19.11 -4.76 -19.21
N THR A 81 -19.51 -3.71 -18.52
CA THR A 81 -18.71 -2.51 -18.32
C THR A 81 -18.30 -2.41 -16.86
N ILE A 82 -17.01 -2.18 -16.58
CA ILE A 82 -16.57 -1.70 -15.26
C ILE A 82 -16.78 -0.19 -15.27
N SER A 83 -17.83 0.29 -14.61
CA SER A 83 -18.17 1.72 -14.60
C SER A 83 -17.19 2.51 -13.75
N ARG A 84 -16.77 1.95 -12.60
CA ARG A 84 -15.79 2.56 -11.69
C ARG A 84 -15.16 1.54 -10.75
N ILE A 85 -14.01 1.91 -10.20
CA ILE A 85 -13.29 1.14 -9.18
C ILE A 85 -13.10 2.04 -7.97
N HIS A 86 -13.47 1.53 -6.79
CA HIS A 86 -13.39 2.25 -5.53
C HIS A 86 -12.47 1.52 -4.54
N ASP A 87 -11.61 2.27 -3.87
CA ASP A 87 -10.50 1.81 -3.03
C ASP A 87 -10.42 2.50 -1.66
N GLY A 88 -11.45 3.28 -1.28
CA GLY A 88 -11.44 4.13 -0.08
C GLY A 88 -11.35 3.39 1.26
N ASP A 89 -11.88 2.17 1.32
CA ASP A 89 -11.84 1.27 2.47
C ASP A 89 -10.88 0.09 2.28
N SER A 90 -9.92 0.24 1.36
CA SER A 90 -8.90 -0.76 1.11
C SER A 90 -7.96 -0.97 2.30
N ILE A 91 -7.54 -2.22 2.52
CA ILE A 91 -6.39 -2.56 3.36
C ILE A 91 -5.06 -2.13 2.72
N VAL A 92 -5.05 -1.88 1.41
CA VAL A 92 -3.86 -1.43 0.66
C VAL A 92 -3.71 0.07 0.87
N GLY A 93 -2.71 0.46 1.64
CA GLY A 93 -2.46 1.87 1.96
C GLY A 93 -1.69 2.62 0.86
N ALA A 94 -0.89 1.91 0.04
CA ALA A 94 -0.12 2.53 -1.03
C ALA A 94 -0.11 1.67 -2.28
N TRP A 95 -0.64 2.20 -3.38
CA TRP A 95 -0.63 1.52 -4.67
C TRP A 95 0.69 1.75 -5.41
N LEU A 96 1.29 0.69 -5.97
CA LEU A 96 2.34 0.78 -6.99
C LEU A 96 1.71 0.77 -8.38
N VAL A 97 0.68 -0.04 -8.54
CA VAL A 97 -0.19 -0.08 -9.72
C VAL A 97 -1.60 0.08 -9.21
N LYS A 98 -2.15 1.30 -9.34
CA LYS A 98 -3.54 1.56 -8.97
C LYS A 98 -4.46 0.75 -9.88
N ALA A 99 -5.48 0.15 -9.27
CA ALA A 99 -6.48 -0.64 -9.98
C ALA A 99 -7.12 0.20 -11.09
N LYS A 100 -6.89 -0.20 -12.35
CA LYS A 100 -7.49 0.41 -13.53
C LYS A 100 -8.05 -0.73 -14.38
N SER A 101 -9.28 -0.55 -14.87
CA SER A 101 -9.80 -1.42 -15.92
C SER A 101 -9.05 -1.09 -17.20
N ASP A 102 -8.54 -2.11 -17.88
CA ASP A 102 -8.21 -1.98 -19.29
C ASP A 102 -9.45 -2.25 -20.17
N ASP A 103 -9.33 -1.99 -21.47
CA ASP A 103 -10.35 -2.32 -22.47
C ASP A 103 -10.58 -3.85 -22.62
N THR A 104 -9.79 -4.67 -21.92
CA THR A 104 -9.80 -6.13 -22.01
C THR A 104 -10.50 -6.83 -20.84
N ARG A 105 -11.26 -6.09 -20.02
CA ARG A 105 -12.00 -6.59 -18.85
C ARG A 105 -11.06 -7.16 -17.78
N ARG A 106 -9.87 -6.58 -17.67
CA ARG A 106 -8.91 -6.94 -16.64
C ARG A 106 -8.66 -5.76 -15.75
N VAL A 107 -8.56 -6.06 -14.46
CA VAL A 107 -8.14 -5.11 -13.45
C VAL A 107 -6.84 -5.62 -12.86
N ASN A 108 -5.75 -4.96 -13.21
CA ASN A 108 -4.43 -5.21 -12.63
C ASN A 108 -4.21 -4.25 -11.46
N PHE A 109 -3.65 -4.77 -10.38
CA PHE A 109 -3.37 -3.97 -9.20
C PHE A 109 -2.14 -4.49 -8.45
N SER A 110 -1.41 -3.60 -7.82
CA SER A 110 -0.30 -3.93 -6.94
C SER A 110 -0.13 -2.85 -5.90
N GLY A 111 0.08 -3.23 -4.65
CA GLY A 111 0.22 -2.27 -3.57
C GLY A 111 0.82 -2.85 -2.29
N ILE A 112 1.20 -1.94 -1.42
CA ILE A 112 1.81 -2.19 -0.11
C ILE A 112 0.76 -1.93 0.97
N ILE A 113 0.83 -2.75 2.02
CA ILE A 113 0.07 -2.66 3.25
C ILE A 113 1.07 -2.31 4.38
N PRO A 114 1.26 -1.01 4.67
CA PRO A 114 2.20 -0.57 5.70
C PRO A 114 1.88 -1.21 7.06
N GLY A 115 2.91 -1.71 7.74
CA GLY A 115 2.75 -2.42 9.03
C GLY A 115 2.30 -3.87 8.91
N GLY A 116 1.96 -4.33 7.71
CA GLY A 116 1.44 -5.68 7.47
C GLY A 116 0.02 -5.89 7.98
N VAL A 117 -0.65 -6.93 7.47
CA VAL A 117 -1.99 -7.32 7.90
C VAL A 117 -2.11 -8.83 8.01
N THR A 118 -2.87 -9.28 9.01
CA THR A 118 -3.38 -10.64 9.11
C THR A 118 -4.90 -10.56 9.21
N THR A 119 -5.60 -11.08 8.22
CA THR A 119 -7.06 -10.93 8.11
C THR A 119 -7.66 -12.08 7.33
N ALA A 120 -8.87 -12.49 7.72
CA ALA A 120 -9.68 -13.43 6.94
C ALA A 120 -10.57 -12.72 5.90
N HIS A 121 -10.68 -11.39 5.98
CA HIS A 121 -11.62 -10.61 5.17
C HIS A 121 -11.17 -9.15 5.01
N GLY A 122 -9.96 -8.95 4.51
CA GLY A 122 -9.42 -7.61 4.26
C GLY A 122 -9.89 -7.08 2.91
N LYS A 123 -10.72 -6.04 2.90
CA LYS A 123 -11.22 -5.45 1.65
C LYS A 123 -10.08 -4.83 0.85
N ILE A 124 -9.98 -5.18 -0.43
CA ILE A 124 -8.97 -4.65 -1.36
C ILE A 124 -9.56 -3.50 -2.17
N MET A 125 -10.73 -3.72 -2.78
CA MET A 125 -11.40 -2.73 -3.61
C MET A 125 -12.86 -3.13 -3.84
N THR A 126 -13.63 -2.23 -4.41
CA THR A 126 -14.97 -2.45 -4.93
C THR A 126 -14.97 -2.18 -6.44
N LEU A 127 -15.40 -3.17 -7.21
CA LEU A 127 -15.63 -3.05 -8.65
C LEU A 127 -17.11 -2.76 -8.86
N TYR A 128 -17.43 -1.64 -9.50
CA TYR A 128 -18.78 -1.35 -9.93
C TYR A 128 -18.92 -1.80 -11.38
N VAL A 129 -19.84 -2.74 -11.60
CA VAL A 129 -20.01 -3.38 -12.90
C VAL A 129 -21.44 -3.25 -13.38
N VAL A 130 -21.61 -3.06 -14.68
CA VAL A 130 -22.91 -2.96 -15.36
C VAL A 130 -22.99 -4.07 -16.41
N PRO A 131 -23.72 -5.16 -16.16
CA PRO A 131 -23.94 -6.20 -17.15
C PRO A 131 -24.95 -5.73 -18.20
N ARG A 132 -24.69 -6.01 -19.48
CA ARG A 132 -25.56 -5.65 -20.61
C ARG A 132 -26.44 -6.80 -21.10
N TYR A 133 -26.14 -8.03 -20.68
CA TYR A 133 -26.90 -9.23 -21.03
C TYR A 133 -27.24 -10.06 -19.79
N SER A 134 -28.28 -10.90 -19.88
CA SER A 134 -28.61 -11.91 -18.87
C SER A 134 -27.70 -13.13 -19.02
N GLY A 135 -27.36 -13.79 -17.92
CA GLY A 135 -26.40 -14.88 -17.92
C GLY A 135 -25.66 -15.01 -16.60
N VAL A 136 -24.38 -15.37 -16.65
CA VAL A 136 -23.51 -15.53 -15.49
C VAL A 136 -22.25 -14.69 -15.68
N LEU A 137 -22.07 -13.74 -14.77
CA LEU A 137 -20.85 -12.95 -14.63
C LEU A 137 -19.82 -13.75 -13.83
N ARG A 138 -18.61 -13.92 -14.35
CA ARG A 138 -17.53 -14.67 -13.70
C ARG A 138 -16.32 -13.78 -13.46
N LEU A 139 -15.82 -13.80 -12.23
CA LEU A 139 -14.57 -13.16 -11.84
C LEU A 139 -13.53 -14.24 -11.58
N THR A 140 -12.49 -14.27 -12.41
CA THR A 140 -11.30 -15.11 -12.17
C THR A 140 -10.22 -14.24 -11.56
N MET A 141 -9.78 -14.59 -10.36
CA MET A 141 -8.81 -13.80 -9.59
C MET A 141 -7.53 -14.59 -9.42
N THR A 142 -6.40 -13.96 -9.72
CA THR A 142 -5.06 -14.50 -9.48
C THR A 142 -4.20 -13.43 -8.82
N GLY A 143 -3.13 -13.84 -8.14
CA GLY A 143 -2.20 -12.88 -7.57
C GLY A 143 -1.09 -13.50 -6.76
N THR A 144 -0.33 -12.63 -6.11
CA THR A 144 0.81 -12.96 -5.27
C THR A 144 0.78 -12.05 -4.06
N THR A 145 0.97 -12.60 -2.87
CA THR A 145 1.21 -11.86 -1.64
C THR A 145 2.67 -11.94 -1.25
N PHE A 146 3.14 -10.93 -0.52
CA PHE A 146 4.48 -10.90 0.05
C PHE A 146 4.36 -10.88 1.57
N GLU A 147 5.03 -11.81 2.23
CA GLU A 147 4.98 -11.94 3.68
C GLU A 147 5.65 -10.74 4.38
N HIS A 148 5.14 -10.38 5.56
CA HIS A 148 5.72 -9.36 6.42
C HIS A 148 6.97 -9.90 7.15
N THR A 149 8.01 -10.22 6.39
CA THR A 149 9.32 -10.65 6.89
C THR A 149 10.42 -9.78 6.29
N LEU A 150 11.65 -9.88 6.82
CA LEU A 150 12.80 -9.13 6.29
C LEU A 150 13.12 -9.44 4.82
N LEU A 151 12.77 -10.65 4.36
CA LEU A 151 13.02 -11.10 2.99
C LEU A 151 11.83 -10.84 2.06
N GLY A 152 10.62 -10.65 2.59
CA GLY A 152 9.41 -10.43 1.79
C GLY A 152 9.11 -11.62 0.87
N GLU A 153 9.07 -12.83 1.42
CA GLU A 153 8.86 -14.04 0.62
C GLU A 153 7.52 -13.99 -0.12
N ALA A 154 7.56 -14.33 -1.41
CA ALA A 154 6.39 -14.31 -2.28
C ALA A 154 5.61 -15.63 -2.17
N GLU A 155 4.31 -15.53 -2.01
CA GLU A 155 3.37 -16.64 -2.03
C GLU A 155 2.32 -16.41 -3.11
N GLN A 156 2.13 -17.41 -3.98
CA GLN A 156 1.10 -17.35 -5.01
C GLN A 156 -0.28 -17.55 -4.37
N LEU A 157 -1.20 -16.64 -4.65
CA LEU A 157 -2.59 -16.75 -4.23
C LEU A 157 -3.27 -17.87 -5.01
N SER A 158 -4.14 -18.60 -4.32
CA SER A 158 -4.97 -19.60 -4.96
C SER A 158 -5.90 -18.94 -5.98
N SER A 159 -5.88 -19.44 -7.21
CA SER A 159 -6.75 -18.93 -8.28
C SER A 159 -8.19 -19.29 -7.96
N ASN A 160 -9.03 -18.28 -7.77
CA ASN A 160 -10.45 -18.45 -7.44
C ASN A 160 -11.31 -17.90 -8.57
N GLU A 161 -12.34 -18.66 -8.94
CA GLU A 161 -13.39 -18.19 -9.85
C GLU A 161 -14.71 -18.08 -9.07
N ILE A 162 -15.34 -16.91 -9.15
CA ILE A 162 -16.64 -16.65 -8.52
C ILE A 162 -17.64 -16.27 -9.60
N ALA A 163 -18.82 -16.87 -9.53
CA ALA A 163 -19.89 -16.70 -10.50
C ALA A 163 -21.10 -16.01 -9.87
N PHE A 164 -21.60 -14.98 -10.53
CA PHE A 164 -22.80 -14.22 -10.14
C PHE A 164 -23.87 -14.36 -11.23
N PRO A 165 -25.05 -14.93 -10.93
CA PRO A 165 -26.15 -14.98 -11.88
C PRO A 165 -26.71 -13.57 -12.11
N VAL A 166 -26.88 -13.20 -13.37
CA VAL A 166 -27.44 -11.91 -13.79
C VAL A 166 -28.91 -12.08 -14.14
N GLY A 167 -29.76 -11.55 -13.27
CA GLY A 167 -31.21 -11.59 -13.41
C GLY A 167 -31.76 -10.47 -14.27
N VAL A 168 -32.90 -10.72 -14.91
CA VAL A 168 -33.74 -9.68 -15.52
C VAL A 168 -34.81 -9.31 -14.48
N PHE A 169 -34.74 -8.10 -13.94
CA PHE A 169 -35.75 -7.62 -12.98
C PHE A 169 -36.75 -6.71 -13.71
N THR A 170 -38.02 -7.11 -13.73
CA THR A 170 -39.08 -6.42 -14.49
C THR A 170 -39.84 -5.36 -13.69
N GLY A 171 -39.39 -5.03 -12.48
CA GLY A 171 -40.02 -3.99 -11.65
C GLY A 171 -38.98 -3.23 -10.83
N ALA A 172 -38.22 -2.32 -11.43
CA ALA A 172 -37.26 -1.52 -10.67
C ALA A 172 -37.90 -0.21 -10.22
N GLU A 173 -38.06 -0.05 -8.90
CA GLU A 173 -37.73 1.24 -8.29
C GLU A 173 -36.25 1.48 -8.61
N THR A 174 -35.95 2.60 -9.26
CA THR A 174 -34.58 3.04 -9.50
C THR A 174 -33.85 3.03 -8.16
N PRO A 175 -32.71 2.34 -8.01
CA PRO A 175 -31.92 2.42 -6.79
C PRO A 175 -31.72 3.90 -6.45
N ALA A 176 -31.99 4.29 -5.20
CA ALA A 176 -31.73 5.65 -4.77
C ALA A 176 -30.27 5.98 -5.09
N LEU A 177 -30.04 7.10 -5.78
CA LEU A 177 -28.69 7.60 -6.01
C LEU A 177 -27.97 7.63 -4.66
N ALA A 178 -26.73 7.14 -4.63
CA ALA A 178 -25.90 7.30 -3.45
C ALA A 178 -25.87 8.80 -3.08
N PRO A 179 -25.89 9.15 -1.78
CA PRO A 179 -25.77 10.54 -1.37
C PRO A 179 -24.49 11.14 -1.95
N GLU A 180 -24.56 12.40 -2.36
CA GLU A 180 -23.42 13.17 -2.85
C GLU A 180 -22.39 13.32 -1.73
N ASP A 181 -21.15 12.92 -1.99
CA ASP A 181 -20.04 13.00 -1.03
C ASP A 181 -19.51 14.45 -0.98
N ILE A 182 -19.62 15.04 0.20
CA ILE A 182 -19.16 16.41 0.49
C ILE A 182 -18.00 16.43 1.48
N THR A 183 -17.50 15.26 1.86
CA THR A 183 -16.48 15.08 2.88
C THR A 183 -15.10 15.06 2.21
N PRO A 184 -14.21 16.03 2.50
CA PRO A 184 -12.87 16.01 1.89
C PRO A 184 -12.01 14.85 2.44
N PRO A 185 -11.00 14.39 1.68
CA PRO A 185 -10.07 13.36 2.12
C PRO A 185 -9.46 13.61 3.50
N GLN A 186 -9.35 12.54 4.29
CA GLN A 186 -8.85 12.51 5.66
C GLN A 186 -7.58 11.66 5.80
N ASP A 187 -6.97 11.67 6.99
CA ASP A 187 -5.78 10.87 7.35
C ASP A 187 -4.61 10.98 6.36
N ILE A 188 -4.42 12.19 5.81
CA ILE A 188 -3.37 12.45 4.82
C ILE A 188 -2.02 12.45 5.52
N ARG A 189 -1.15 11.53 5.11
CA ARG A 189 0.23 11.41 5.55
C ARG A 189 1.12 11.37 4.34
N ALA A 190 2.06 12.29 4.30
CA ALA A 190 3.08 12.34 3.27
C ALA A 190 4.45 12.26 3.92
N VAL A 191 5.31 11.41 3.39
CA VAL A 191 6.67 11.19 3.91
C VAL A 191 7.64 11.25 2.75
N ILE A 192 8.73 11.98 2.95
CA ILE A 192 9.85 12.01 2.00
C ILE A 192 10.86 10.95 2.42
N TYR A 193 11.26 10.12 1.47
CA TYR A 193 12.23 9.06 1.67
C TYR A 193 13.29 9.10 0.57
N GLN A 194 14.41 8.41 0.79
CA GLN A 194 15.48 8.28 -0.18
C GLN A 194 16.07 6.88 -0.09
N SER A 195 16.25 6.21 -1.23
CA SER A 195 16.78 4.86 -1.30
C SER A 195 17.53 4.69 -2.62
N GLU A 196 18.74 4.13 -2.60
CA GLU A 196 19.50 3.82 -3.82
C GLU A 196 18.74 2.87 -4.76
N GLY A 197 17.83 2.06 -4.22
CA GLY A 197 17.02 1.10 -5.00
C GLY A 197 15.77 1.70 -5.66
N MET A 198 15.43 2.97 -5.41
CA MET A 198 14.25 3.61 -6.02
C MET A 198 14.60 4.98 -6.59
N PHE A 199 14.11 5.27 -7.79
CA PHE A 199 14.33 6.55 -8.49
C PHE A 199 15.82 6.96 -8.56
N ASP A 200 16.71 5.99 -8.80
CA ASP A 200 18.16 6.21 -8.91
C ASP A 200 18.78 6.94 -7.70
N GLY A 201 18.26 6.68 -6.49
CA GLY A 201 18.73 7.34 -5.28
C GLY A 201 18.20 8.76 -5.07
N GLN A 202 17.29 9.25 -5.93
CA GLN A 202 16.67 10.55 -5.74
C GLN A 202 15.66 10.53 -4.58
N PRO A 203 15.51 11.63 -3.83
CA PRO A 203 14.43 11.77 -2.87
C PRO A 203 13.07 11.64 -3.56
N PHE A 204 12.17 10.90 -2.92
CA PHE A 204 10.82 10.69 -3.42
C PHE A 204 9.81 10.82 -2.28
N ILE A 205 8.56 11.12 -2.64
CA ILE A 205 7.46 11.26 -1.70
C ILE A 205 6.55 10.03 -1.77
N ILE A 206 6.16 9.55 -0.61
CA ILE A 206 5.11 8.53 -0.43
C ILE A 206 3.92 9.23 0.22
N ILE A 207 2.76 9.13 -0.40
CA ILE A 207 1.52 9.75 0.06
C ILE A 207 0.54 8.64 0.40
N HIS A 208 -0.05 8.76 1.58
CA HIS A 208 -1.20 8.00 2.01
C HIS A 208 -2.33 8.99 2.29
N ALA A 209 -3.51 8.71 1.77
CA ALA A 209 -4.72 9.45 2.07
C ALA A 209 -5.88 8.48 2.08
N LYS A 210 -6.90 8.78 2.89
CA LYS A 210 -8.10 7.97 2.96
C LYS A 210 -9.32 8.85 2.74
N ASP A 211 -10.20 8.40 1.86
CA ASP A 211 -11.55 8.92 1.80
C ASP A 211 -12.52 7.75 1.89
N ALA A 212 -13.49 7.84 2.80
CA ALA A 212 -14.37 6.73 3.15
C ALA A 212 -15.61 6.63 2.24
N GLU A 213 -15.88 7.65 1.44
CA GLU A 213 -17.13 7.79 0.68
C GLU A 213 -16.87 7.59 -0.82
N SER A 214 -16.32 8.58 -1.51
CA SER A 214 -16.07 8.52 -2.96
C SER A 214 -14.69 7.96 -3.32
N GLY A 215 -13.74 8.00 -2.38
CA GLY A 215 -12.35 7.57 -2.49
C GLY A 215 -11.48 8.59 -3.26
N ILE A 216 -10.18 8.31 -3.41
CA ILE A 216 -9.22 9.31 -3.94
C ILE A 216 -9.19 9.32 -5.47
N ALA A 217 -9.34 10.51 -6.07
CA ALA A 217 -9.16 10.73 -7.50
C ALA A 217 -7.72 11.07 -7.87
N THR A 218 -7.16 12.15 -7.29
CA THR A 218 -5.88 12.71 -7.70
C THR A 218 -4.98 13.10 -6.54
N TYR A 219 -3.67 13.04 -6.79
CA TYR A 219 -2.63 13.60 -5.94
C TYR A 219 -1.88 14.67 -6.71
N GLU A 220 -1.70 15.83 -6.09
CA GLU A 220 -0.97 16.94 -6.67
C GLU A 220 0.14 17.38 -5.72
N LEU A 221 1.31 17.64 -6.27
CA LEU A 221 2.51 18.03 -5.54
C LEU A 221 2.89 19.47 -5.88
N LEU A 222 3.12 20.28 -4.86
CA LEU A 222 3.67 21.62 -5.00
C LEU A 222 5.02 21.68 -4.27
N GLU A 223 6.08 22.02 -5.01
CA GLU A 223 7.42 22.28 -4.49
C GLU A 223 7.71 23.78 -4.65
N THR A 224 7.90 24.52 -3.55
CA THR A 224 8.05 25.99 -3.59
C THR A 224 9.05 26.51 -2.55
N GLY A 225 9.70 27.64 -2.84
CA GLY A 225 10.59 28.31 -1.88
C GLY A 225 9.86 29.14 -0.81
N GLU A 226 8.58 29.46 -1.04
CA GLU A 226 7.75 30.28 -0.15
C GLU A 226 6.78 29.41 0.67
N ARG A 227 6.51 29.83 1.91
CA ARG A 227 5.52 29.17 2.76
C ARG A 227 4.14 29.76 2.48
N TYR A 228 3.15 28.90 2.24
CA TYR A 228 1.75 29.29 2.08
C TYR A 228 0.90 28.68 3.20
N PRO A 229 -0.11 29.39 3.72
CA PRO A 229 -1.13 28.80 4.58
C PRO A 229 -1.97 27.76 3.81
N ASP A 230 -2.33 26.65 4.46
CA ASP A 230 -3.11 25.55 3.84
C ASP A 230 -4.41 26.03 3.18
N GLU A 231 -5.13 26.97 3.82
CA GLU A 231 -6.39 27.53 3.29
C GLU A 231 -6.19 28.26 1.95
N THR A 232 -5.03 28.88 1.74
CA THR A 232 -4.70 29.55 0.46
C THR A 232 -4.52 28.52 -0.65
N LEU A 233 -4.04 27.32 -0.32
CA LEU A 233 -3.65 26.29 -1.29
C LEU A 233 -4.82 25.41 -1.73
N LYS A 234 -5.86 25.22 -0.89
CA LYS A 234 -6.99 24.33 -1.20
C LYS A 234 -7.63 24.59 -2.56
N ASN A 235 -7.84 25.87 -2.89
CA ASN A 235 -8.49 26.29 -4.14
C ASN A 235 -7.54 27.03 -5.08
N ASP A 236 -6.23 26.94 -4.85
CA ASP A 236 -5.26 27.63 -5.68
C ASP A 236 -5.23 27.05 -7.11
N ARG A 237 -5.22 27.96 -8.09
CA ARG A 237 -5.05 27.69 -9.51
C ARG A 237 -3.88 28.45 -10.13
N GLY A 238 -3.17 29.26 -9.32
CA GLY A 238 -2.08 30.12 -9.77
C GLY A 238 -0.71 29.47 -9.62
N LEU A 239 -0.55 28.52 -8.70
CA LEU A 239 0.71 27.81 -8.49
C LEU A 239 0.83 26.61 -9.42
N THR A 240 2.06 26.19 -9.67
CA THR A 240 2.38 25.07 -10.56
C THR A 240 2.31 23.75 -9.79
N TRP A 241 1.09 23.27 -9.59
CA TRP A 241 0.85 21.91 -9.09
C TRP A 241 1.22 20.87 -10.13
N ARG A 242 1.95 19.83 -9.72
CA ARG A 242 2.28 18.69 -10.56
C ARG A 242 1.39 17.51 -10.17
N LEU A 243 0.61 17.01 -11.13
CA LEU A 243 -0.12 15.75 -10.95
C LEU A 243 0.88 14.60 -10.77
N ILE A 244 0.71 13.83 -9.72
CA ILE A 244 1.54 12.68 -9.39
C ILE A 244 0.67 11.48 -9.00
N ASP A 245 1.25 10.29 -9.00
CA ASP A 245 0.67 9.17 -8.26
C ASP A 245 0.98 9.32 -6.76
N ASN A 246 0.49 8.39 -5.94
CA ASN A 246 0.78 8.35 -4.51
C ASN A 246 2.26 8.07 -4.18
N LEU A 247 3.09 7.79 -5.19
CA LEU A 247 4.54 7.62 -5.12
C LEU A 247 5.19 8.38 -6.27
N ALA A 248 6.08 9.34 -5.99
CA ALA A 248 6.75 10.12 -7.05
C ALA A 248 8.11 10.68 -6.64
N PRO A 249 9.07 10.82 -7.58
CA PRO A 249 10.33 11.48 -7.30
C PRO A 249 10.13 13.00 -7.16
N LEU A 250 10.88 13.62 -6.25
CA LEU A 250 10.91 15.07 -6.08
C LEU A 250 11.80 15.70 -7.16
N VAL A 251 11.39 16.87 -7.68
CA VAL A 251 12.18 17.59 -8.70
C VAL A 251 13.30 18.39 -8.04
N SER A 252 12.97 19.04 -6.93
CA SER A 252 13.94 19.78 -6.15
C SER A 252 14.62 18.86 -5.13
N SER A 253 15.87 19.15 -4.80
CA SER A 253 16.50 18.48 -3.66
C SER A 253 15.62 18.71 -2.43
N ALA A 254 15.30 17.66 -1.65
CA ALA A 254 14.36 17.72 -0.52
C ALA A 254 14.64 18.84 0.53
N ASN A 255 15.80 19.49 0.46
CA ASN A 255 16.25 20.57 1.33
C ASN A 255 15.96 22.00 0.83
N SER A 256 15.48 22.22 -0.39
CA SER A 256 15.41 23.57 -0.98
C SER A 256 14.09 24.34 -0.82
N GLY A 257 13.05 23.76 -0.19
CA GLY A 257 11.75 24.43 -0.12
C GLY A 257 10.73 23.84 0.85
N TYR A 258 9.50 24.30 0.71
CA TYR A 258 8.28 23.74 1.28
C TYR A 258 7.64 22.82 0.24
N ILE A 259 7.11 21.69 0.72
CA ILE A 259 6.45 20.70 -0.11
C ILE A 259 5.02 20.57 0.41
N TYR A 260 4.05 20.70 -0.48
CA TYR A 260 2.64 20.51 -0.17
C TYR A 260 2.07 19.41 -1.04
N VAL A 261 1.15 18.65 -0.46
CA VAL A 261 0.37 17.66 -1.17
C VAL A 261 -1.09 18.06 -1.10
N ARG A 262 -1.72 18.18 -2.27
CA ARG A 262 -3.16 18.30 -2.40
C ARG A 262 -3.73 16.95 -2.83
N VAL A 263 -4.74 16.49 -2.11
CA VAL A 263 -5.46 15.25 -2.39
C VAL A 263 -6.90 15.62 -2.68
N THR A 264 -7.40 15.17 -3.82
CA THR A 264 -8.77 15.43 -4.27
C THR A 264 -9.50 14.10 -4.43
N ASP A 265 -10.70 14.01 -3.86
CA ASP A 265 -11.57 12.84 -4.02
C ASP A 265 -12.28 12.82 -5.39
N ARG A 266 -13.16 11.84 -5.61
CA ARG A 266 -13.87 11.67 -6.90
C ARG A 266 -15.02 12.66 -7.09
N GLU A 267 -15.54 13.27 -6.02
CA GLU A 267 -16.55 14.34 -6.10
C GLU A 267 -15.92 15.75 -6.20
N GLY A 268 -14.60 15.86 -6.07
CA GLY A 268 -13.85 17.09 -6.22
C GLY A 268 -13.55 17.83 -4.91
N ASN A 269 -13.86 17.25 -3.75
CA ASN A 269 -13.45 17.85 -2.48
C ASN A 269 -11.94 17.63 -2.27
N ALA A 270 -11.25 18.66 -1.77
CA ALA A 270 -9.79 18.66 -1.68
C ALA A 270 -9.29 19.02 -0.28
N SER A 271 -8.21 18.35 0.12
CA SER A 271 -7.45 18.62 1.34
C SER A 271 -5.99 18.86 0.98
N VAL A 272 -5.33 19.76 1.72
CA VAL A 272 -3.91 20.08 1.54
C VAL A 272 -3.16 19.82 2.83
N VAL A 273 -1.96 19.25 2.73
CA VAL A 273 -1.04 19.09 3.87
C VAL A 273 0.35 19.59 3.52
N GLU A 274 0.96 20.36 4.44
CA GLU A 274 2.38 20.66 4.41
C GLU A 274 3.18 19.41 4.81
N VAL A 275 4.06 18.96 3.92
CA VAL A 275 4.91 17.80 4.16
C VAL A 275 6.08 18.24 5.01
N ASN A 276 6.00 17.96 6.31
CA ASN A 276 7.12 18.19 7.22
C ASN A 276 8.37 17.53 6.66
N ARG A 277 9.45 18.30 6.56
CA ARG A 277 10.76 17.76 6.18
C ARG A 277 11.05 16.58 7.09
N PRO A 278 11.49 15.42 6.57
CA PRO A 278 12.05 14.41 7.44
C PRO A 278 13.16 15.10 8.22
N VAL A 279 12.99 15.22 9.54
CA VAL A 279 14.10 15.51 10.44
C VAL A 279 15.12 14.45 10.09
N GLN A 280 16.16 14.81 9.33
CA GLN A 280 17.09 13.87 8.69
C GLN A 280 17.32 12.64 9.58
N LEU A 281 16.60 11.55 9.30
CA LEU A 281 16.85 10.23 9.87
C LEU A 281 18.00 9.57 9.10
N SER A 282 18.94 10.37 8.59
CA SER A 282 20.20 9.84 8.10
C SER A 282 20.92 9.28 9.32
N PRO A 283 21.31 7.99 9.34
CA PRO A 283 22.12 7.41 10.40
C PRO A 283 23.41 8.23 10.66
N GLU A 284 23.84 9.05 9.71
CA GLU A 284 24.97 9.97 9.84
C GLU A 284 24.78 11.09 10.87
N ASN A 285 23.55 11.54 11.15
CA ASN A 285 23.36 12.57 12.18
C ASN A 285 23.55 12.04 13.61
N GLY A 286 23.48 10.71 13.82
CA GLY A 286 23.92 10.05 15.05
C GLY A 286 25.44 10.13 15.25
N GLN A 287 26.22 10.18 14.16
CA GLN A 287 27.68 10.36 14.22
C GLN A 287 28.09 11.80 14.51
N SER A 288 27.26 12.81 14.22
CA SER A 288 27.57 14.23 14.49
C SER A 288 27.81 14.53 15.97
N LEU A 289 27.01 13.97 16.87
CA LEU A 289 27.21 14.15 18.31
C LEU A 289 28.46 13.39 18.78
N PHE A 290 28.64 12.13 18.36
CA PHE A 290 29.83 11.35 18.72
C PHE A 290 31.12 12.01 18.21
N ASN A 291 31.14 12.52 16.98
CA ASN A 291 32.29 13.23 16.39
C ASN A 291 32.59 14.53 17.14
N LYS A 292 31.56 15.28 17.58
CA LYS A 292 31.77 16.47 18.43
C LYS A 292 32.39 16.10 19.78
N TRP A 293 31.86 15.06 20.44
CA TRP A 293 32.41 14.58 21.71
C TRP A 293 33.84 14.04 21.57
N LEU A 294 34.14 13.31 20.50
CA LEU A 294 35.46 12.77 20.20
C LEU A 294 36.48 13.89 19.94
N ILE A 295 36.12 14.90 19.14
CA ILE A 295 36.97 16.07 18.89
C ILE A 295 37.24 16.83 20.20
N SER A 296 36.20 17.07 21.02
CA SER A 296 36.38 17.72 22.32
C SER A 296 37.28 16.91 23.25
N PHE A 297 37.15 15.58 23.28
CA PHE A 297 38.01 14.71 24.07
C PHE A 297 39.48 14.77 23.61
N ILE A 298 39.74 14.72 22.31
CA ILE A 298 41.09 14.84 21.74
C ILE A 298 41.73 16.17 22.13
N LEU A 299 40.98 17.28 22.08
CA LEU A 299 41.48 18.61 22.47
C LEU A 299 41.82 18.69 23.96
N ILE A 300 41.02 18.07 24.83
CA ILE A 300 41.29 18.03 26.28
C ILE A 300 42.57 17.23 26.57
N VAL A 301 42.74 16.07 25.93
CA VAL A 301 43.94 15.23 26.08
C VAL A 301 45.19 15.97 25.57
N ALA A 302 45.10 16.63 24.42
CA ALA A 302 46.19 17.42 23.87
C ALA A 302 46.58 18.59 24.78
N ALA A 303 45.61 19.31 25.35
CA ALA A 303 45.85 20.38 26.31
C ALA A 303 46.50 19.86 27.60
N GLY A 304 46.03 18.71 28.12
CA GLY A 304 46.63 18.06 29.29
C GLY A 304 48.09 17.64 29.06
N LEU A 305 48.37 17.03 27.90
CA LEU A 305 49.74 16.66 27.50
C LEU A 305 50.63 17.90 27.35
N PHE A 306 50.12 18.97 26.74
CA PHE A 306 50.84 20.23 26.59
C PHE A 306 51.22 20.82 27.96
N LEU A 307 50.27 20.87 28.90
CA LEU A 307 50.51 21.36 30.26
C LEU A 307 51.52 20.49 31.02
N LEU A 308 51.46 19.17 30.88
CA LEU A 308 52.41 18.24 31.49
C LEU A 308 53.84 18.44 30.94
N LEU A 309 53.99 18.57 29.62
CA LEU A 309 55.27 18.81 28.97
C LEU A 309 55.83 20.19 29.35
N TRP A 310 54.97 21.20 29.43
CA TRP A 310 55.37 22.54 29.84
C TRP A 310 55.81 22.59 31.32
N GLY A 311 55.08 21.93 32.22
CA GLY A 311 55.45 21.80 33.63
C GLY A 311 56.79 21.09 33.83
N ARG A 312 57.09 20.05 33.03
CA ARG A 312 58.38 19.36 33.06
C ARG A 312 59.54 20.23 32.58
N LYS A 313 59.36 21.05 31.53
CA LYS A 313 60.38 22.02 31.10
C LYS A 313 60.67 23.05 32.17
N ARG A 314 59.64 23.56 32.87
CA ARG A 314 59.80 24.59 33.90
C ARG A 314 60.59 24.10 35.11
N LYS A 315 60.40 22.83 35.52
CA LYS A 315 61.20 22.21 36.60
C LYS A 315 62.67 22.02 36.25
N ARG A 316 63.01 21.83 34.97
CA ARG A 316 64.41 21.69 34.51
C ARG A 316 65.19 23.00 34.46
N HIS A 317 64.52 24.15 34.44
CA HIS A 317 65.17 25.48 34.48
C HIS A 317 65.24 26.06 35.90
N ALA A 318 64.65 25.39 36.89
CA ALA A 318 64.68 25.80 38.30
C ALA A 318 65.67 24.96 39.15
N GLN A 319 66.44 24.08 38.50
CA GLN A 319 67.61 23.38 39.04
C GLN A 319 68.85 23.86 38.29
#